data_AF-A0A379CA95-F1
#
_entry.id   AF-A0A379CA95-F1
#
_cell.length_a   1.000
_cell.length_b   1.000
_cell.length_c   1.000
_cell.angle_alpha   90.00
_cell.angle_beta   90.00
_cell.angle_gamma   90.00
#
_symmetry.space_group_name_H-M   'P 1'
#
loop_
_entity.id
_entity.type
_entity.pdbx_description
1 polymer ?
#
loop_
_entity_poly.entity_id
_entity_poly.type
_entity_poly.pdbx_seq_one_letter_code
_entity_poly.pdbx_strand_id
1 'polypeptide(L)'
;MKKMWKNYLFIFLCGGLLTTSTMAFSQPIIVAIDAGHGGKDPGAIGTKYHIQEKTITLGISKKLKKLLDNDPHFKGVLTRNGDYFINVNERSEVARKYKANLLISIHADVSPQSHSVQGASVWVLSNRRANDEMGKWLEDHEKQSELLGGIGSVLSSKKDRYLDTTVLDLQFSHVQRAGYAMGKEVLDQLNKVIPLVKSIPQHASLAVLRSPDIPSILVETGFLSNPKEEKYLSQRDYQQKIAMAIYKGLINYRNKNYINLNTTKSNHKKKRLKNSDITHNQSANYYTVQKNDTLFAIAMKHKITLHKLKKLNHIKGNLIYVGQKLKLH
;
A
#
# COMPACT_ATOMS: atom_id res chain seq x y z
N MET A 1 -80.97 -34.95 -9.54
CA MET A 1 -81.80 -34.35 -8.46
C MET A 1 -80.90 -33.61 -7.48
N LYS A 2 -81.13 -32.30 -7.28
CA LYS A 2 -80.77 -31.44 -6.12
C LYS A 2 -79.26 -31.24 -5.81
N LYS A 3 -78.73 -30.11 -5.33
CA LYS A 3 -79.07 -28.66 -5.29
C LYS A 3 -77.79 -27.99 -4.73
N MET A 4 -77.50 -26.78 -5.19
CA MET A 4 -76.54 -25.77 -4.69
C MET A 4 -76.20 -25.76 -3.18
N TRP A 5 -74.94 -25.45 -2.79
CA TRP A 5 -74.51 -24.10 -2.32
C TRP A 5 -73.03 -23.99 -1.89
N LYS A 6 -72.54 -22.74 -1.91
CA LYS A 6 -71.19 -22.21 -1.66
C LYS A 6 -70.66 -22.46 -0.23
N ASN A 7 -69.32 -22.49 -0.06
CA ASN A 7 -68.64 -21.52 0.80
C ASN A 7 -67.12 -21.44 0.55
N TYR A 8 -66.63 -20.20 0.61
CA TYR A 8 -65.27 -19.76 0.41
C TYR A 8 -64.40 -20.04 1.64
N LEU A 9 -63.15 -20.46 1.43
CA LEU A 9 -62.06 -20.09 2.32
C LEU A 9 -60.82 -19.81 1.48
N PHE A 10 -60.62 -18.53 1.16
CA PHE A 10 -59.39 -17.99 0.60
C PHE A 10 -58.35 -17.95 1.72
N ILE A 11 -57.42 -18.89 1.74
CA ILE A 11 -56.17 -18.74 2.50
C ILE A 11 -55.15 -18.16 1.54
N PHE A 12 -54.92 -16.85 1.64
CA PHE A 12 -53.78 -16.19 1.02
C PHE A 12 -52.51 -16.73 1.69
N LEU A 13 -51.84 -17.69 1.04
CA LEU A 13 -50.45 -18.01 1.35
C LEU A 13 -49.59 -16.88 0.77
N CYS A 14 -49.46 -15.79 1.54
CA CYS A 14 -48.50 -14.75 1.25
C CYS A 14 -47.11 -15.31 1.55
N GLY A 15 -46.57 -16.08 0.61
CA GLY A 15 -45.16 -16.47 0.57
C GLY A 15 -44.33 -15.21 0.34
N GLY A 16 -44.11 -14.45 1.41
CA GLY A 16 -43.13 -13.38 1.43
C GLY A 16 -41.77 -14.00 1.19
N LEU A 17 -41.29 -13.91 -0.05
CA LEU A 17 -39.87 -13.98 -0.33
C LEU A 17 -39.24 -12.83 0.46
N LEU A 18 -38.76 -13.12 1.68
CA LEU A 18 -37.77 -12.27 2.33
C LEU A 18 -36.53 -12.36 1.44
N THR A 19 -36.43 -11.47 0.46
CA THR A 19 -35.17 -11.14 -0.17
C THR A 19 -34.33 -10.50 0.91
N THR A 20 -33.65 -11.30 1.74
CA THR A 20 -32.54 -10.80 2.52
C THR A 20 -31.51 -10.33 1.51
N SER A 21 -31.50 -9.03 1.22
CA SER A 21 -30.39 -8.41 0.54
C SER A 21 -29.17 -8.66 1.42
N THR A 22 -28.41 -9.71 1.10
CA THR A 22 -27.08 -9.89 1.65
C THR A 22 -26.31 -8.67 1.19
N MET A 23 -26.15 -7.68 2.08
CA MET A 23 -25.16 -6.65 1.85
C MET A 23 -23.86 -7.39 1.63
N ALA A 24 -23.36 -7.36 0.40
CA ALA A 24 -22.05 -7.88 0.06
C ALA A 24 -21.04 -7.07 0.88
N PHE A 25 -20.70 -7.53 2.08
CA PHE A 25 -19.63 -6.96 2.86
C PHE A 25 -18.37 -7.15 2.05
N SER A 26 -17.80 -6.04 1.59
CA SER A 26 -16.47 -6.06 1.00
C SER A 26 -15.51 -6.69 2.00
N GLN A 27 -14.67 -7.61 1.52
CA GLN A 27 -13.69 -8.27 2.38
C GLN A 27 -12.85 -7.21 3.11
N PRO A 28 -12.60 -7.37 4.41
CA PRO A 28 -11.85 -6.39 5.19
C PRO A 28 -10.43 -6.26 4.64
N ILE A 29 -9.89 -5.04 4.66
CA ILE A 29 -8.50 -4.77 4.31
C ILE A 29 -7.62 -5.38 5.40
N ILE A 30 -6.83 -6.38 5.03
CA ILE A 30 -5.87 -7.02 5.91
C ILE A 30 -4.62 -6.14 5.97
N VAL A 31 -4.27 -5.69 7.17
CA VAL A 31 -3.08 -4.88 7.43
C VAL A 31 -2.10 -5.71 8.24
N ALA A 32 -0.96 -6.03 7.64
CA ALA A 32 0.18 -6.57 8.35
C ALA A 32 0.86 -5.45 9.13
N ILE A 33 0.99 -5.65 10.44
CA ILE A 33 1.64 -4.75 11.37
C ILE A 33 2.92 -5.42 11.81
N ASP A 34 4.04 -4.89 11.33
CA ASP A 34 5.35 -5.34 11.74
C ASP A 34 5.81 -4.59 12.99
N ALA A 35 5.95 -5.30 14.10
CA ALA A 35 6.56 -4.74 15.29
C ALA A 35 8.09 -4.87 15.17
N GLY A 36 8.79 -3.76 14.91
CA GLY A 36 10.24 -3.71 14.74
C GLY A 36 11.00 -4.46 15.86
N HIS A 37 12.14 -5.05 15.51
CA HIS A 37 13.04 -5.78 16.43
C HIS A 37 12.36 -6.96 17.14
N GLY A 38 12.85 -7.39 18.31
CA GLY A 38 12.29 -8.45 19.14
C GLY A 38 13.31 -9.51 19.56
N GLY A 39 13.07 -10.14 20.72
CA GLY A 39 13.93 -11.18 21.28
C GLY A 39 15.34 -10.66 21.53
N LYS A 40 16.33 -11.29 20.88
CA LYS A 40 17.75 -10.94 20.95
C LYS A 40 18.11 -9.58 20.34
N ASP A 41 17.22 -9.01 19.52
CA ASP A 41 17.39 -7.70 18.93
C ASP A 41 16.56 -6.69 19.74
N PRO A 42 17.19 -5.87 20.61
CA PRO A 42 16.48 -4.86 21.39
C PRO A 42 16.02 -3.66 20.55
N GLY A 43 16.57 -3.50 19.34
CA GLY A 43 16.56 -2.24 18.60
C GLY A 43 17.34 -1.15 19.33
N ALA A 44 16.97 0.10 19.09
CA ALA A 44 17.48 1.23 19.84
C ALA A 44 17.26 1.07 21.35
N ILE A 45 18.25 1.52 22.13
CA ILE A 45 18.18 1.59 23.58
C ILE A 45 18.25 3.06 23.97
N GLY A 46 17.24 3.51 24.70
CA GLY A 46 17.17 4.89 25.15
C GLY A 46 18.30 5.26 26.11
N THR A 47 18.69 6.53 26.10
CA THR A 47 19.91 6.99 26.76
C THR A 47 19.74 7.28 28.25
N LYS A 48 18.51 7.56 28.71
CA LYS A 48 18.25 7.97 30.10
C LYS A 48 17.55 6.89 30.92
N TYR A 49 16.56 6.21 30.36
CA TYR A 49 15.77 5.20 31.06
C TYR A 49 16.06 3.78 30.57
N HIS A 50 16.95 3.63 29.58
CA HIS A 50 17.33 2.36 28.96
C HIS A 50 16.14 1.58 28.39
N ILE A 51 15.12 2.30 27.94
CA ILE A 51 13.94 1.69 27.32
C ILE A 51 14.35 1.13 25.96
N GLN A 52 13.98 -0.13 25.71
CA GLN A 52 14.30 -0.83 24.47
C GLN A 52 13.18 -0.64 23.44
N GLU A 53 13.55 -0.28 22.21
CA GLU A 53 12.66 -0.06 21.08
C GLU A 53 11.67 -1.21 20.89
N LYS A 54 12.14 -2.47 20.96
CA LYS A 54 11.31 -3.66 20.79
C LYS A 54 10.06 -3.70 21.69
N THR A 55 10.10 -3.06 22.85
CA THR A 55 8.99 -3.00 23.80
C THR A 55 7.95 -1.97 23.37
N ILE A 56 8.40 -0.83 22.86
CA ILE A 56 7.57 0.26 22.36
C ILE A 56 6.88 -0.17 21.06
N THR A 57 7.63 -0.73 20.11
CA THR A 57 7.09 -1.18 18.83
C THR A 57 6.02 -2.25 19.03
N LEU A 58 6.26 -3.23 19.91
CA LEU A 58 5.24 -4.24 20.24
C LEU A 58 3.99 -3.62 20.90
N GLY A 59 4.19 -2.66 21.81
CA GLY A 59 3.10 -1.96 22.50
C GLY A 59 2.20 -1.20 21.54
N ILE A 60 2.78 -0.40 20.65
CA ILE A 60 2.05 0.36 19.63
C ILE A 60 1.38 -0.60 18.63
N SER A 61 2.09 -1.62 18.16
CA SER A 61 1.54 -2.59 17.20
C SER A 61 0.33 -3.34 17.74
N LYS A 62 0.35 -3.78 19.01
CA LYS A 62 -0.82 -4.43 19.65
C LYS A 62 -2.02 -3.48 19.76
N LYS A 63 -1.78 -2.21 20.08
CA LYS A 63 -2.84 -1.18 20.14
C LYS A 63 -3.43 -0.90 18.77
N LEU A 64 -2.59 -0.77 17.74
CA LEU A 64 -3.04 -0.60 16.36
C LEU A 64 -3.86 -1.81 15.88
N LYS A 65 -3.39 -3.03 16.16
CA LYS A 65 -4.13 -4.26 15.84
C LYS A 65 -5.54 -4.24 16.45
N LYS A 66 -5.66 -3.90 17.73
CA LYS A 66 -6.96 -3.80 18.42
C LYS A 66 -7.88 -2.76 17.76
N LEU A 67 -7.35 -1.61 17.33
CA LEU A 67 -8.13 -0.60 16.62
C LEU A 67 -8.65 -1.12 15.27
N LEU A 68 -7.80 -1.82 14.52
CA LEU A 68 -8.16 -2.38 13.22
C LEU A 68 -9.17 -3.52 13.35
N ASP A 69 -9.00 -4.43 14.32
CA ASP A 69 -9.93 -5.55 14.52
C ASP A 69 -11.32 -5.09 14.99
N ASN A 70 -11.42 -3.90 15.58
CA ASN A 70 -12.70 -3.29 15.99
C ASN A 70 -13.40 -2.54 14.84
N ASP A 71 -12.76 -2.37 13.68
CA ASP A 71 -13.36 -1.75 12.49
C ASP A 71 -13.74 -2.85 11.49
N PRO A 72 -15.03 -2.98 11.09
CA PRO A 72 -15.47 -4.04 10.18
C PRO A 72 -14.80 -4.00 8.78
N HIS A 73 -14.15 -2.90 8.41
CA HIS A 73 -13.45 -2.77 7.14
C HIS A 73 -11.97 -3.16 7.20
N PHE A 74 -11.45 -3.50 8.38
CA PHE A 74 -10.03 -3.83 8.57
C PHE A 74 -9.86 -5.15 9.32
N LYS A 75 -8.68 -5.73 9.17
CA LYS A 75 -8.20 -6.84 10.00
C LYS A 75 -6.71 -6.66 10.24
N GLY A 76 -6.29 -6.60 11.51
CA GLY A 76 -4.87 -6.48 11.85
C GLY A 76 -4.21 -7.85 12.01
N VAL A 77 -3.04 -8.07 11.39
CA VAL A 77 -2.19 -9.24 11.63
C VAL A 77 -0.81 -8.78 12.07
N LEU A 78 -0.26 -9.38 13.13
CA LEU A 78 1.05 -9.00 13.65
C LEU A 78 2.14 -9.91 13.06
N THR A 79 3.31 -9.36 12.71
CA THR A 79 4.48 -10.20 12.41
C THR A 79 4.92 -10.97 13.65
N ARG A 80 4.96 -10.28 14.80
CA ARG A 80 5.13 -10.88 16.13
C ARG A 80 4.11 -10.41 17.15
N ASN A 81 3.62 -11.34 17.98
CA ASN A 81 2.71 -11.04 19.09
C ASN A 81 3.38 -11.11 20.48
N GLY A 82 4.67 -11.48 20.53
CA GLY A 82 5.48 -11.61 21.74
C GLY A 82 6.88 -11.04 21.55
N ASP A 83 7.73 -11.25 22.55
CA ASP A 83 9.13 -10.83 22.52
C ASP A 83 10.04 -11.93 21.96
N TYR A 84 9.97 -12.12 20.64
CA TYR A 84 10.85 -13.02 19.91
C TYR A 84 11.37 -12.35 18.64
N PHE A 85 12.54 -12.80 18.20
CA PHE A 85 13.20 -12.28 17.01
C PHE A 85 12.55 -12.83 15.74
N ILE A 86 12.36 -11.98 14.74
CA ILE A 86 11.98 -12.36 13.37
C ILE A 86 13.00 -11.77 12.42
N ASN A 87 13.54 -12.60 11.51
CA ASN A 87 14.47 -12.13 10.51
C ASN A 87 13.79 -11.07 9.62
N VAL A 88 14.51 -10.02 9.24
CA VAL A 88 13.94 -8.91 8.49
C VAL A 88 13.27 -9.35 7.17
N ASN A 89 13.78 -10.40 6.52
CA ASN A 89 13.20 -10.93 5.28
C ASN A 89 11.89 -11.69 5.55
N GLU A 90 11.79 -12.40 6.68
CA GLU A 90 10.59 -13.15 7.08
C GLU A 90 9.41 -12.24 7.40
N ARG A 91 9.65 -10.99 7.80
CA ARG A 91 8.59 -10.02 8.13
C ARG A 91 7.65 -9.78 6.95
N SER A 92 8.20 -9.67 5.73
CA SER A 92 7.41 -9.56 4.50
C SER A 92 6.68 -10.86 4.17
N GLU A 93 7.30 -12.01 4.43
CA GLU A 93 6.66 -13.32 4.20
C GLU A 93 5.46 -13.57 5.12
N VAL A 94 5.50 -13.08 6.37
CA VAL A 94 4.33 -13.13 7.25
C VAL A 94 3.17 -12.33 6.64
N ALA A 95 3.44 -11.14 6.08
CA ALA A 95 2.41 -10.34 5.42
C ALA A 95 1.78 -11.10 4.23
N ARG A 96 2.59 -11.76 3.40
CA ARG A 96 2.12 -12.58 2.28
C ARG A 96 1.32 -13.80 2.72
N LYS A 97 1.79 -14.51 3.75
CA LYS A 97 1.09 -15.66 4.33
C LYS A 97 -0.34 -15.31 4.76
N TYR A 98 -0.55 -14.11 5.29
CA TYR A 98 -1.86 -13.60 5.66
C TYR A 98 -2.61 -12.89 4.53
N LYS A 99 -2.06 -12.86 3.31
CA LYS A 99 -2.61 -12.14 2.15
C LYS A 99 -2.89 -10.68 2.47
N ALA A 100 -1.96 -10.04 3.18
CA ALA A 100 -2.10 -8.66 3.61
C ALA A 100 -2.20 -7.71 2.40
N ASN A 101 -3.13 -6.76 2.48
CA ASN A 101 -3.29 -5.71 1.48
C ASN A 101 -2.32 -4.55 1.73
N LEU A 102 -1.89 -4.34 2.97
CA LEU A 102 -0.98 -3.26 3.38
C LEU A 102 0.01 -3.81 4.42
N LEU A 103 1.23 -3.28 4.41
CA LEU A 103 2.26 -3.56 5.42
C LEU A 103 2.69 -2.25 6.09
N ILE A 104 2.70 -2.25 7.42
CA ILE A 104 3.13 -1.12 8.25
C ILE A 104 4.14 -1.64 9.25
N SER A 105 5.39 -1.21 9.12
CA SER A 105 6.42 -1.48 10.11
C SER A 105 6.49 -0.33 11.11
N ILE A 106 6.51 -0.63 12.41
CA ILE A 106 6.55 0.35 13.49
C ILE A 106 7.91 0.29 14.17
N HIS A 107 8.58 1.45 14.23
CA HIS A 107 9.91 1.65 14.80
C HIS A 107 9.97 2.88 15.72
N ALA A 108 11.02 2.94 16.52
CA ALA A 108 11.39 4.10 17.34
C ALA A 108 12.93 4.19 17.38
N ASP A 109 13.50 4.71 16.31
CA ASP A 109 14.93 4.74 16.01
C ASP A 109 15.77 5.57 17.01
N VAL A 110 17.08 5.61 16.77
CA VAL A 110 18.04 6.54 17.39
C VAL A 110 18.62 7.42 16.31
N SER A 111 18.55 8.75 16.50
CA SER A 111 19.22 9.65 15.57
C SER A 111 20.74 9.59 15.82
N PRO A 112 21.56 9.18 14.83
CA PRO A 112 23.01 9.15 14.99
C PRO A 112 23.63 10.56 14.97
N GLN A 113 22.87 11.58 14.54
CA GLN A 113 23.35 12.94 14.34
C GLN A 113 23.17 13.81 15.58
N SER A 114 22.10 13.62 16.36
CA SER A 114 21.87 14.38 17.58
C SER A 114 20.82 13.75 18.49
N HIS A 115 21.05 13.84 19.80
CA HIS A 115 20.08 13.49 20.85
C HIS A 115 18.91 14.49 20.97
N SER A 116 18.93 15.58 20.18
CA SER A 116 17.88 16.61 20.14
C SER A 116 16.81 16.39 19.07
N VAL A 117 17.06 15.50 18.10
CA VAL A 117 16.06 15.18 17.06
C VAL A 117 14.83 14.59 17.74
N GLN A 118 13.66 15.04 17.32
CA GLN A 118 12.38 14.57 17.84
C GLN A 118 11.28 14.59 16.79
N GLY A 119 10.27 13.77 17.00
CA GLY A 119 9.08 13.68 16.16
C GLY A 119 9.05 12.45 15.26
N ALA A 120 7.91 12.24 14.61
CA ALA A 120 7.71 11.11 13.72
C ALA A 120 8.24 11.35 12.30
N SER A 121 8.48 10.25 11.61
CA SER A 121 8.69 10.24 10.16
C SER A 121 8.12 8.97 9.55
N VAL A 122 7.87 9.00 8.25
CA VAL A 122 7.40 7.83 7.50
C VAL A 122 8.34 7.57 6.34
N TRP A 123 8.76 6.33 6.20
CA TRP A 123 9.64 5.85 5.14
C TRP A 123 8.91 4.93 4.18
N VAL A 124 9.26 5.05 2.90
CA VAL A 124 8.78 4.20 1.82
C VAL A 124 9.97 3.69 1.00
N LEU A 125 9.76 2.60 0.25
CA LEU A 125 10.83 2.01 -0.55
C LEU A 125 11.37 3.01 -1.60
N SER A 126 12.69 3.09 -1.73
CA SER A 126 13.34 3.88 -2.77
C SER A 126 13.16 3.25 -4.16
N ASN A 127 13.08 4.08 -5.21
CA ASN A 127 12.95 3.59 -6.59
C ASN A 127 14.12 2.69 -7.00
N ARG A 128 15.35 3.06 -6.62
CA ARG A 128 16.53 2.21 -6.87
C ARG A 128 16.35 0.83 -6.23
N ARG A 129 15.97 0.79 -4.95
CA ARG A 129 15.81 -0.49 -4.26
C ARG A 129 14.65 -1.30 -4.82
N ALA A 130 13.53 -0.67 -5.16
CA ALA A 130 12.41 -1.33 -5.81
C ALA A 130 12.81 -2.00 -7.13
N ASN A 131 13.61 -1.31 -7.95
CA ASN A 131 14.13 -1.86 -9.20
C ASN A 131 15.07 -3.06 -8.96
N ASP A 132 15.93 -3.00 -7.93
CA ASP A 132 16.80 -4.13 -7.57
C ASP A 132 15.98 -5.35 -7.13
N GLU A 133 14.92 -5.15 -6.34
CA GLU A 133 14.00 -6.24 -5.95
C GLU A 133 13.24 -6.79 -7.16
N MET A 134 12.80 -5.92 -8.09
CA MET A 134 12.14 -6.35 -9.33
C MET A 134 13.07 -7.22 -10.18
N GLY A 135 14.34 -6.87 -10.29
CA GLY A 135 15.35 -7.68 -10.98
C GLY A 135 15.46 -9.09 -10.39
N LYS A 136 15.53 -9.20 -9.06
CA LYS A 136 15.59 -10.50 -8.37
C LYS A 136 14.31 -11.31 -8.56
N TRP A 137 13.15 -10.66 -8.50
CA TRP A 137 11.86 -11.31 -8.74
C TRP A 137 11.71 -11.75 -10.21
N LEU A 138 12.32 -11.04 -11.16
CA LEU A 138 12.38 -11.47 -12.56
C LEU A 138 13.24 -12.73 -12.79
N GLU A 139 14.11 -13.07 -11.84
CA GLU A 139 14.95 -14.27 -11.90
C GLU A 139 14.32 -15.46 -11.16
N ASP A 140 13.40 -15.18 -10.23
CA ASP A 140 12.74 -16.17 -9.37
C ASP A 140 11.37 -16.61 -9.94
N HIS A 141 11.37 -17.75 -10.65
CA HIS A 141 10.20 -18.26 -11.36
C HIS A 141 9.05 -18.69 -10.42
N GLU A 142 9.37 -19.13 -9.20
CA GLU A 142 8.34 -19.53 -8.22
C GLU A 142 7.55 -18.30 -7.76
N LYS A 143 8.27 -17.22 -7.45
CA LYS A 143 7.68 -15.95 -7.03
C LYS A 143 6.89 -15.25 -8.14
N GLN A 144 7.31 -15.39 -9.40
CA GLN A 144 6.52 -14.88 -10.54
C GLN A 144 5.15 -15.54 -10.66
N SER A 145 5.12 -16.86 -10.50
CA SER A 145 3.89 -17.66 -10.59
C SER A 145 2.89 -17.29 -9.49
N GLU A 146 3.39 -17.07 -8.27
CA GLU A 146 2.59 -16.61 -7.11
C GLU A 146 1.92 -15.26 -7.39
N LEU A 147 2.68 -14.31 -7.94
CA LEU A 147 2.22 -12.94 -8.14
C LEU A 147 1.21 -12.78 -9.28
N LEU A 148 1.42 -13.54 -10.37
CA LEU A 148 0.54 -13.52 -11.54
C LEU A 148 -0.70 -14.41 -11.38
N GLY A 149 -0.91 -15.00 -10.19
CA GLY A 149 -2.18 -15.60 -9.77
C GLY A 149 -2.69 -16.72 -10.68
N GLY A 150 -1.81 -17.59 -11.17
CA GLY A 150 -2.17 -18.67 -12.10
C GLY A 150 -2.61 -18.19 -13.51
N ILE A 151 -2.89 -16.90 -13.69
CA ILE A 151 -3.03 -16.26 -15.01
C ILE A 151 -1.63 -16.14 -15.66
N GLY A 152 -0.58 -16.02 -14.84
CA GLY A 152 0.81 -16.16 -15.26
C GLY A 152 1.05 -17.42 -16.06
N SER A 153 0.60 -18.60 -15.63
CA SER A 153 0.83 -19.84 -16.41
C SER A 153 0.12 -19.85 -17.77
N VAL A 154 -1.03 -19.16 -17.89
CA VAL A 154 -1.77 -19.02 -19.16
C VAL A 154 -1.08 -18.00 -20.09
N LEU A 155 -0.56 -16.90 -19.54
CA LEU A 155 0.19 -15.87 -20.28
C LEU A 155 1.63 -16.32 -20.63
N SER A 156 2.27 -17.11 -19.77
CA SER A 156 3.62 -17.67 -19.93
C SER A 156 3.66 -18.91 -20.84
N SER A 157 2.50 -19.41 -21.28
CA SER A 157 2.43 -20.51 -22.27
C SER A 157 3.09 -20.13 -23.61
N LYS A 158 3.26 -18.82 -23.86
CA LYS A 158 4.29 -18.28 -24.75
C LYS A 158 5.33 -17.55 -23.90
N LYS A 159 6.59 -17.96 -24.03
CA LYS A 159 7.79 -17.54 -23.28
C LYS A 159 8.16 -16.05 -23.50
N ASP A 160 7.22 -15.12 -23.42
CA ASP A 160 7.45 -13.70 -23.70
C ASP A 160 7.86 -12.94 -22.43
N ARG A 161 9.16 -12.99 -22.15
CA ARG A 161 9.82 -12.27 -21.04
C ARG A 161 9.47 -10.77 -20.99
N TYR A 162 9.07 -10.18 -22.12
CA TYR A 162 8.69 -8.77 -22.18
C TYR A 162 7.35 -8.48 -21.50
N LEU A 163 6.37 -9.38 -21.65
CA LEU A 163 5.05 -9.24 -21.01
C LEU A 163 5.17 -9.38 -19.49
N ASP A 164 5.89 -10.39 -19.00
CA ASP A 164 6.13 -10.61 -17.57
C ASP A 164 6.83 -9.40 -16.93
N THR A 165 7.87 -8.89 -17.60
CA THR A 165 8.56 -7.67 -17.16
C THR A 165 7.62 -6.47 -17.07
N THR A 166 6.70 -6.33 -18.01
CA THR A 166 5.77 -5.19 -18.04
C THR A 166 4.72 -5.29 -16.94
N VAL A 167 4.14 -6.46 -16.72
CA VAL A 167 3.14 -6.68 -15.66
C VAL A 167 3.77 -6.47 -14.28
N LEU A 168 4.98 -7.00 -14.08
CA LEU A 168 5.74 -6.80 -12.84
C LEU A 168 6.07 -5.31 -12.63
N ASP A 169 6.57 -4.59 -13.65
CA ASP A 169 6.87 -3.15 -13.55
C ASP A 169 5.62 -2.34 -13.16
N LEU A 170 4.47 -2.67 -13.76
CA LEU A 170 3.19 -2.05 -13.46
C LEU A 170 2.77 -2.27 -12.01
N GLN A 171 2.91 -3.50 -11.53
CA GLN A 171 2.55 -3.86 -10.16
C GLN A 171 3.46 -3.17 -9.14
N PHE A 172 4.78 -3.24 -9.33
CA PHE A 172 5.74 -2.57 -8.46
C PHE A 172 5.50 -1.05 -8.43
N SER A 173 5.31 -0.43 -9.61
CA SER A 173 4.99 1.00 -9.72
C SER A 173 3.70 1.36 -8.99
N HIS A 174 2.68 0.50 -9.06
CA HIS A 174 1.44 0.68 -8.31
C HIS A 174 1.68 0.60 -6.80
N VAL A 175 2.39 -0.43 -6.35
CA VAL A 175 2.72 -0.66 -4.94
C VAL A 175 3.51 0.50 -4.33
N GLN A 176 4.48 1.05 -5.07
CA GLN A 176 5.24 2.22 -4.62
C GLN A 176 4.37 3.48 -4.49
N ARG A 177 3.51 3.77 -5.48
CA ARG A 177 2.58 4.93 -5.40
C ARG A 177 1.57 4.76 -4.27
N ALA A 178 1.03 3.56 -4.11
CA ALA A 178 0.12 3.20 -3.03
C ALA A 178 0.80 3.37 -1.66
N GLY A 179 2.04 2.88 -1.50
CA GLY A 179 2.84 3.04 -0.30
C GLY A 179 3.10 4.51 0.05
N TYR A 180 3.48 5.32 -0.94
CA TYR A 180 3.67 6.77 -0.75
C TYR A 180 2.37 7.48 -0.34
N ALA A 181 1.25 7.19 -1.03
CA ALA A 181 -0.05 7.78 -0.71
C ALA A 181 -0.51 7.38 0.71
N MET A 182 -0.38 6.10 1.07
CA MET A 182 -0.66 5.62 2.43
C MET A 182 0.22 6.31 3.46
N GLY A 183 1.53 6.38 3.21
CA GLY A 183 2.48 7.03 4.11
C GLY A 183 2.15 8.50 4.34
N LYS A 184 1.70 9.21 3.30
CA LYS A 184 1.26 10.60 3.41
C LYS A 184 0.04 10.74 4.33
N GLU A 185 -0.99 9.90 4.17
CA GLU A 185 -2.19 9.98 5.02
C GLU A 185 -1.89 9.65 6.49
N VAL A 186 -0.99 8.69 6.73
CA VAL A 186 -0.51 8.36 8.08
C VAL A 186 0.28 9.52 8.69
N LEU A 187 1.22 10.10 7.93
CA LEU A 187 2.03 11.22 8.38
C LEU A 187 1.17 12.46 8.70
N ASP A 188 0.16 12.75 7.87
CA ASP A 188 -0.78 13.86 8.09
C ASP A 188 -1.59 13.70 9.40
N GLN A 189 -1.90 12.47 9.83
CA GLN A 189 -2.55 12.24 11.13
C GLN A 189 -1.55 12.27 12.30
N LEU A 190 -0.32 11.79 12.11
CA LEU A 190 0.72 11.86 13.13
C LEU A 190 1.05 13.30 13.50
N ASN A 191 1.11 14.21 12.51
CA ASN A 191 1.37 15.64 12.72
C ASN A 191 0.38 16.34 13.66
N LYS A 192 -0.81 15.74 13.87
CA LYS A 192 -1.84 16.29 14.78
C LYS A 192 -1.60 15.96 16.24
N VAL A 193 -0.73 14.98 16.52
CA VAL A 193 -0.51 14.46 17.89
C VAL A 193 0.94 14.55 18.32
N ILE A 194 1.89 14.53 17.38
CA ILE A 194 3.33 14.62 17.63
C ILE A 194 4.02 15.46 16.54
N PRO A 195 5.14 16.13 16.84
CA PRO A 195 5.94 16.82 15.82
C PRO A 195 6.42 15.86 14.72
N LEU A 196 6.75 16.40 13.55
CA LEU A 196 7.36 15.64 12.46
C LEU A 196 8.80 16.07 12.22
N VAL A 197 9.69 15.12 11.96
CA VAL A 197 11.05 15.42 11.45
C VAL A 197 10.98 15.92 10.02
N LYS A 198 10.12 15.28 9.21
CA LYS A 198 9.90 15.62 7.80
C LYS A 198 8.39 15.63 7.54
N SER A 199 7.93 16.65 6.82
CA SER A 199 6.52 16.84 6.49
C SER A 199 6.03 15.96 5.33
N ILE A 200 6.91 15.19 4.70
CA ILE A 200 6.57 14.26 3.61
C ILE A 200 7.24 12.89 3.84
N PRO A 201 6.66 11.79 3.33
CA PRO A 201 7.31 10.48 3.34
C PRO A 201 8.69 10.54 2.68
N GLN A 202 9.67 9.88 3.30
CA GLN A 202 11.05 9.80 2.83
C GLN A 202 11.31 8.46 2.15
N HIS A 203 12.21 8.43 1.17
CA HIS A 203 12.59 7.19 0.50
C HIS A 203 13.82 6.56 1.15
N ALA A 204 13.76 5.25 1.41
CA ALA A 204 14.89 4.50 1.95
C ALA A 204 14.97 3.08 1.37
N SER A 205 16.13 2.45 1.51
CA SER A 205 16.41 1.07 1.06
C SER A 205 16.27 0.05 2.20
N LEU A 206 15.21 0.20 3.00
CA LEU A 206 14.95 -0.61 4.19
C LEU A 206 14.42 -1.99 3.81
N ALA A 207 14.91 -3.01 4.50
CA ALA A 207 14.66 -4.39 4.12
C ALA A 207 13.20 -4.85 4.32
N VAL A 208 12.54 -4.34 5.36
CA VAL A 208 11.12 -4.61 5.63
C VAL A 208 10.19 -4.01 4.56
N LEU A 209 10.65 -3.02 3.80
CA LEU A 209 9.86 -2.35 2.76
C LEU A 209 9.99 -3.00 1.38
N ARG A 210 10.72 -4.12 1.27
CA ARG A 210 11.07 -4.75 -0.01
C ARG A 210 9.94 -5.55 -0.65
N SER A 211 8.78 -5.70 0.01
CA SER A 211 7.66 -6.42 -0.59
C SER A 211 7.21 -5.70 -1.86
N PRO A 212 7.34 -6.34 -3.03
CA PRO A 212 6.99 -5.72 -4.29
C PRO A 212 5.50 -5.75 -4.63
N ASP A 213 4.77 -6.55 -3.87
CA ASP A 213 3.40 -6.94 -4.07
C ASP A 213 2.46 -6.31 -3.03
N ILE A 214 3.01 -5.79 -1.94
CA ILE A 214 2.26 -5.19 -0.83
C ILE A 214 2.72 -3.73 -0.61
N PRO A 215 1.83 -2.73 -0.73
CA PRO A 215 2.10 -1.35 -0.32
C PRO A 215 2.62 -1.31 1.12
N SER A 216 3.86 -0.83 1.28
CA SER A 216 4.60 -0.93 2.53
C SER A 216 5.09 0.44 3.00
N ILE A 217 4.91 0.76 4.28
CA ILE A 217 5.52 1.92 4.95
C ILE A 217 6.24 1.49 6.23
N LEU A 218 7.24 2.26 6.63
CA LEU A 218 7.83 2.18 7.96
C LEU A 218 7.56 3.50 8.68
N VAL A 219 7.01 3.42 9.88
CA VAL A 219 6.66 4.56 10.71
C VAL A 219 7.67 4.64 11.85
N GLU A 220 8.50 5.67 11.81
CA GLU A 220 9.30 6.07 12.95
C GLU A 220 8.44 6.91 13.88
N THR A 221 8.23 6.41 15.08
CA THR A 221 7.29 6.99 16.04
C THR A 221 7.91 8.09 16.93
N GLY A 222 9.24 8.19 16.91
CA GLY A 222 10.07 9.14 17.65
C GLY A 222 11.48 8.58 17.82
N PHE A 223 12.35 9.28 18.53
CA PHE A 223 13.75 8.91 18.73
C PHE A 223 14.08 8.60 20.19
N LEU A 224 14.56 7.39 20.47
CA LEU A 224 14.94 7.00 21.83
C LEU A 224 16.23 7.66 22.32
N SER A 225 17.03 8.23 21.43
CA SER A 225 18.15 9.08 21.83
C SER A 225 17.70 10.36 22.52
N ASN A 226 16.46 10.81 22.32
CA ASN A 226 15.89 11.98 22.99
C ASN A 226 15.21 11.58 24.31
N PRO A 227 15.71 12.00 25.49
CA PRO A 227 15.18 11.56 26.78
C PRO A 227 13.70 11.93 27.02
N LYS A 228 13.21 12.99 26.37
CA LYS A 228 11.80 13.40 26.45
C LYS A 228 10.93 12.44 25.65
N GLU A 229 11.35 12.07 24.44
CA GLU A 229 10.64 11.09 23.63
C GLU A 229 10.74 9.68 24.22
N GLU A 230 11.88 9.28 24.78
CA GLU A 230 12.03 8.02 25.52
C GLU A 230 10.98 7.90 26.63
N LYS A 231 10.81 8.97 27.43
CA LYS A 231 9.79 9.02 28.48
C LYS A 231 8.37 8.94 27.91
N TYR A 232 8.07 9.63 26.82
CA TYR A 232 6.71 9.60 26.25
C TYR A 232 6.40 8.27 25.55
N LEU A 233 7.33 7.73 24.77
CA LEU A 233 7.16 6.48 24.03
C LEU A 233 6.94 5.28 24.94
N SER A 234 7.43 5.30 26.18
CA SER A 234 7.11 4.27 27.18
C SER A 234 5.72 4.38 27.81
N GLN A 235 5.04 5.52 27.69
CA GLN A 235 3.72 5.72 28.27
C GLN A 235 2.62 5.08 27.41
N ARG A 236 1.77 4.26 28.05
CA ARG A 236 0.68 3.53 27.38
C ARG A 236 -0.29 4.43 26.64
N ASP A 237 -0.57 5.62 27.17
CA ASP A 237 -1.50 6.58 26.56
C ASP A 237 -0.89 7.28 25.35
N TYR A 238 0.41 7.58 25.38
CA TYR A 238 1.12 8.14 24.24
C TYR A 238 1.20 7.13 23.10
N GLN A 239 1.54 5.88 23.39
CA GLN A 239 1.47 4.77 22.42
C GLN A 239 0.06 4.62 21.84
N GLN A 240 -0.99 4.80 22.64
CA GLN A 240 -2.38 4.78 22.16
C GLN A 240 -2.68 5.94 21.21
N LYS A 241 -2.18 7.15 21.49
CA LYS A 241 -2.32 8.31 20.61
C LYS A 241 -1.66 8.06 19.24
N ILE A 242 -0.46 7.48 19.24
CA ILE A 242 0.27 7.13 18.01
C ILE A 242 -0.50 6.07 17.22
N ALA A 243 -0.90 4.97 17.87
CA ALA A 243 -1.67 3.91 17.23
C ALA A 243 -2.99 4.45 16.62
N MET A 244 -3.68 5.34 17.34
CA MET A 244 -4.88 6.01 16.85
C MET A 244 -4.61 6.91 15.64
N ALA A 245 -3.49 7.64 15.61
CA ALA A 245 -3.11 8.46 14.47
C ALA A 245 -2.83 7.60 13.22
N ILE A 246 -2.09 6.49 13.38
CA ILE A 246 -1.84 5.54 12.28
C ILE A 246 -3.17 4.96 11.77
N TYR A 247 -4.05 4.49 12.67
CA TYR A 247 -5.37 3.98 12.31
C TYR A 247 -6.21 5.00 11.52
N LYS A 248 -6.28 6.26 11.98
CA LYS A 248 -6.97 7.34 11.24
C LYS A 248 -6.35 7.60 9.87
N GLY A 249 -5.03 7.47 9.74
CA GLY A 249 -4.33 7.58 8.46
C GLY A 249 -4.78 6.48 7.48
N LEU A 250 -4.92 5.25 7.97
CA LEU A 250 -5.41 4.12 7.18
C LEU A 250 -6.88 4.28 6.76
N ILE A 251 -7.74 4.80 7.64
CA ILE A 251 -9.12 5.16 7.28
C ILE A 251 -9.13 6.18 6.13
N ASN A 252 -8.32 7.24 6.23
CA ASN A 252 -8.26 8.27 5.20
C ASN A 252 -7.75 7.72 3.86
N TYR A 253 -6.69 6.90 3.92
CA TYR A 253 -6.16 6.22 2.74
C TYR A 253 -7.21 5.32 2.09
N ARG A 254 -7.91 4.50 2.87
CA ARG A 254 -9.02 3.66 2.40
C ARG A 254 -10.09 4.50 1.72
N ASN A 255 -10.58 5.54 2.39
CA ASN A 255 -11.69 6.35 1.89
C ASN A 255 -11.33 7.04 0.56
N LYS A 256 -10.11 7.59 0.44
CA LYS A 256 -9.63 8.20 -0.81
C LYS A 256 -9.54 7.20 -1.96
N ASN A 257 -9.16 5.95 -1.69
CA ASN A 257 -9.08 4.91 -2.71
C ASN A 257 -10.41 4.22 -3.03
N TYR A 258 -11.35 4.15 -2.07
CA TYR A 258 -12.70 3.64 -2.29
C TYR A 258 -13.59 4.62 -3.08
N ILE A 259 -13.46 5.93 -2.84
CA ILE A 259 -14.27 6.94 -3.55
C ILE A 259 -13.99 6.93 -5.07
N ASN A 260 -12.75 6.63 -5.47
CA ASN A 260 -12.37 6.54 -6.90
C ASN A 260 -13.00 5.35 -7.64
N LEU A 261 -13.47 4.31 -6.94
CA LEU A 261 -14.15 3.15 -7.52
C LEU A 261 -15.66 3.38 -7.71
N ASN A 262 -16.25 4.31 -6.95
CA ASN A 262 -17.68 4.64 -7.05
C ASN A 262 -17.95 5.84 -7.98
N THR A 263 -17.02 6.79 -8.10
CA THR A 263 -17.13 7.90 -9.07
C THR A 263 -16.96 7.46 -10.52
N THR A 264 -16.28 6.34 -10.78
CA THR A 264 -16.19 5.69 -12.10
C THR A 264 -17.45 4.91 -12.46
N LYS A 265 -18.28 4.51 -11.49
CA LYS A 265 -19.57 3.82 -11.73
C LYS A 265 -20.78 4.76 -11.90
N SER A 266 -20.70 6.02 -11.48
CA SER A 266 -21.87 6.92 -11.44
C SER A 266 -21.93 8.01 -12.54
N ASN A 267 -20.94 8.12 -13.44
CA ASN A 267 -20.93 9.16 -14.48
C ASN A 267 -21.07 8.62 -15.91
N HIS A 268 -21.77 7.50 -16.11
CA HIS A 268 -22.35 7.17 -17.42
C HIS A 268 -23.69 7.90 -17.64
N LYS A 269 -23.68 9.24 -17.53
CA LYS A 269 -24.69 10.05 -18.24
C LYS A 269 -24.22 10.12 -19.68
N LYS A 270 -24.95 9.46 -20.59
CA LYS A 270 -24.78 9.48 -22.06
C LYS A 270 -24.54 10.92 -22.55
N LYS A 271 -23.28 11.34 -22.65
CA LYS A 271 -22.90 12.47 -23.50
C LYS A 271 -22.71 11.88 -24.89
N ARG A 272 -23.75 12.02 -25.70
CA ARG A 272 -23.78 11.68 -27.12
C ARG A 272 -22.60 12.40 -27.78
N LEU A 273 -21.50 11.68 -28.02
CA LEU A 273 -20.37 12.17 -28.81
C LEU A 273 -20.92 12.39 -30.23
N LYS A 274 -21.06 13.67 -30.61
CA LYS A 274 -21.18 14.04 -32.01
C LYS A 274 -19.86 13.64 -32.67
N ASN A 275 -19.94 12.83 -33.72
CA ASN A 275 -18.87 12.69 -34.69
C ASN A 275 -18.55 14.08 -35.22
N SER A 276 -17.37 14.58 -34.89
CA SER A 276 -16.74 15.71 -35.55
C SER A 276 -15.30 15.32 -35.84
N ASP A 277 -15.09 14.96 -37.10
CA ASP A 277 -13.88 15.11 -37.90
C ASP A 277 -12.54 14.77 -37.24
N ILE A 278 -12.06 13.59 -37.64
CA ILE A 278 -10.66 13.20 -37.55
C ILE A 278 -9.87 14.11 -38.49
N THR A 279 -9.30 15.17 -37.94
CA THR A 279 -8.13 15.83 -38.54
C THR A 279 -6.88 15.32 -37.85
N HIS A 280 -6.10 14.51 -38.57
CA HIS A 280 -4.73 14.15 -38.24
C HIS A 280 -3.94 15.43 -37.93
N ASN A 281 -3.52 15.63 -36.68
CA ASN A 281 -2.48 16.62 -36.37
C ASN A 281 -1.33 15.94 -35.64
N GLN A 282 -0.39 15.45 -36.44
CA GLN A 282 0.96 15.08 -36.03
C GLN A 282 1.69 16.36 -35.58
N SER A 283 1.76 16.65 -34.29
CA SER A 283 2.56 17.77 -33.76
C SER A 283 2.85 17.63 -32.27
N ALA A 284 3.65 16.63 -31.89
CA ALA A 284 4.54 16.70 -30.72
C ALA A 284 5.56 15.57 -30.82
N ASN A 285 6.71 15.82 -31.46
CA ASN A 285 7.78 14.83 -31.64
C ASN A 285 8.46 14.43 -30.32
N TYR A 286 8.22 15.17 -29.23
CA TYR A 286 8.89 14.97 -27.95
C TYR A 286 7.94 15.15 -26.76
N TYR A 287 8.19 14.39 -25.70
CA TYR A 287 7.61 14.55 -24.37
C TYR A 287 8.69 14.97 -23.37
N THR A 288 8.40 15.93 -22.49
CA THR A 288 9.32 16.30 -21.41
C THR A 288 8.89 15.62 -20.11
N VAL A 289 9.77 14.80 -19.56
CA VAL A 289 9.53 14.01 -18.34
C VAL A 289 9.21 14.94 -17.16
N GLN A 290 8.07 14.69 -16.52
CA GLN A 290 7.59 15.40 -15.34
C GLN A 290 7.93 14.65 -14.06
N LYS A 291 7.77 15.32 -12.92
CA LYS A 291 7.94 14.71 -11.60
C LYS A 291 6.96 13.54 -11.44
N ASN A 292 7.47 12.38 -11.06
CA ASN A 292 6.76 11.11 -10.90
C ASN A 292 6.36 10.38 -12.20
N ASP A 293 6.86 10.80 -13.36
CA ASP A 293 6.67 10.05 -14.59
C ASP A 293 7.46 8.74 -14.60
N THR A 294 6.91 7.75 -15.30
CA THR A 294 7.63 6.53 -15.71
C THR A 294 7.60 6.41 -17.23
N LEU A 295 8.60 5.74 -17.82
CA LEU A 295 8.61 5.49 -19.27
C LEU A 295 7.34 4.80 -19.75
N PHE A 296 6.79 3.90 -18.96
CA PHE A 296 5.56 3.19 -19.29
C PHE A 296 4.34 4.13 -19.29
N ALA A 297 4.19 4.98 -18.26
CA ALA A 297 3.08 5.93 -18.20
C ALA A 297 3.10 6.89 -19.40
N ILE A 298 4.30 7.31 -19.81
CA ILE A 298 4.51 8.13 -21.01
C ILE A 298 4.17 7.33 -22.26
N ALA A 299 4.66 6.09 -22.40
CA ALA A 299 4.39 5.23 -23.55
C ALA A 299 2.88 4.99 -23.74
N MET A 300 2.16 4.67 -22.66
CA MET A 300 0.70 4.49 -22.66
C MET A 300 -0.06 5.76 -23.03
N LYS A 301 0.29 6.90 -22.41
CA LYS A 301 -0.33 8.20 -22.68
C LYS A 301 -0.22 8.60 -24.15
N HIS A 302 0.91 8.26 -24.78
CA HIS A 302 1.21 8.59 -26.16
C HIS A 302 0.97 7.44 -27.15
N LYS A 303 0.32 6.34 -26.71
CA LYS A 303 -0.04 5.18 -27.55
C LYS A 303 1.16 4.61 -28.32
N ILE A 304 2.34 4.60 -27.72
CA ILE A 304 3.54 3.96 -28.25
C ILE A 304 3.96 2.80 -27.35
N THR A 305 4.59 1.78 -27.92
CA THR A 305 5.11 0.69 -27.08
C THR A 305 6.31 1.19 -26.27
N LEU A 306 6.47 0.69 -25.05
CA LEU A 306 7.65 1.00 -24.23
C LEU A 306 8.95 0.60 -24.95
N HIS A 307 8.94 -0.50 -25.71
CA HIS A 307 10.07 -0.89 -26.56
C HIS A 307 10.38 0.17 -27.61
N LYS A 308 9.37 0.66 -28.34
CA LYS A 308 9.55 1.73 -29.33
C LYS A 308 10.07 3.00 -28.67
N LEU A 309 9.51 3.42 -27.53
CA LEU A 309 9.95 4.60 -26.79
C LEU A 309 11.42 4.46 -26.32
N LYS A 310 11.80 3.31 -25.77
CA LYS A 310 13.18 3.03 -25.33
C LYS A 310 14.15 3.01 -26.51
N LYS A 311 13.77 2.35 -27.62
CA LYS A 311 14.58 2.27 -28.84
C LYS A 311 14.80 3.65 -29.46
N LEU A 312 13.75 4.48 -29.55
CA LEU A 312 13.82 5.85 -30.07
C LEU A 312 14.74 6.77 -29.26
N ASN A 313 14.90 6.47 -27.97
CA ASN A 313 15.64 7.31 -27.03
C ASN A 313 16.93 6.66 -26.50
N HIS A 314 17.36 5.54 -27.08
CA HIS A 314 18.56 4.79 -26.70
C HIS A 314 18.62 4.42 -25.19
N ILE A 315 17.46 4.17 -24.58
CA ILE A 315 17.36 3.87 -23.15
C ILE A 315 17.51 2.37 -22.92
N LYS A 316 18.66 1.97 -22.36
CA LYS A 316 18.95 0.55 -22.03
C LYS A 316 18.19 0.06 -20.78
N GLY A 317 17.90 0.95 -19.83
CA GLY A 317 17.15 0.67 -18.60
C GLY A 317 15.76 1.31 -18.56
N ASN A 318 15.26 1.59 -17.35
CA ASN A 318 13.97 2.28 -17.16
C ASN A 318 14.12 3.65 -16.48
N LEU A 319 15.36 4.11 -16.31
CA LEU A 319 15.66 5.37 -15.64
C LEU A 319 15.41 6.55 -16.59
N ILE A 320 14.59 7.49 -16.13
CA ILE A 320 14.36 8.78 -16.76
C ILE A 320 14.46 9.89 -15.72
N TYR A 321 14.88 11.07 -16.15
CA TYR A 321 15.08 12.23 -15.28
C TYR A 321 14.03 13.29 -15.56
N VAL A 322 13.53 13.95 -14.52
CA VAL A 322 12.65 15.11 -14.69
C VAL A 322 13.34 16.15 -15.57
N GLY A 323 12.63 16.66 -16.58
CA GLY A 323 13.18 17.55 -17.60
C GLY A 323 13.81 16.85 -18.81
N GLN A 324 14.01 15.53 -18.77
CA GLN A 324 14.49 14.77 -19.93
C GLN A 324 13.47 14.82 -21.07
N LYS A 325 13.94 15.11 -22.30
CA LYS A 325 13.11 15.06 -23.51
C LYS A 325 13.16 13.67 -24.13
N LEU A 326 11.99 13.08 -24.38
CA LEU A 326 11.82 11.77 -24.98
C LEU A 326 11.14 11.89 -26.35
N LYS A 327 11.78 11.36 -27.40
CA LYS A 327 11.19 11.17 -28.74
C LYS A 327 10.01 10.22 -28.68
N LEU A 328 8.89 10.61 -29.28
CA LEU A 328 7.67 9.81 -29.33
C LEU A 328 7.45 9.11 -30.68
N HIS A 329 8.01 9.65 -31.77
CA HIS A 329 7.82 9.15 -33.14
C HIS A 329 9.13 8.93 -33.87
#